data_AF-A0A6M2C4Y8-F1
#
_entry.id   AF-A0A6M2C4Y8-F1
#
_cell.length_a   1.000
_cell.length_b   1.000
_cell.length_c   1.000
_cell.angle_alpha   90.00
_cell.angle_beta   90.00
_cell.angle_gamma   90.00
#
_symmetry.space_group_name_H-M   'P 1'
#
loop_
_entity.id
_entity.type
_entity.pdbx_description
1 polymer ?
#
loop_
_entity_poly.entity_id
_entity_poly.type
_entity_poly.pdbx_seq_one_letter_code
_entity_poly.pdbx_strand_id
1 'polypeptide(L)'
;MGLFLFSSCKEDVFPKPASYLRLDYPVANYANFENECPFTFEMNSEAIIKGEKDCGFTITYPKMKATIYLTYKPVNNNINTLLRDAQKLTYEHVIKADDILEQPYLNPSKKVYGMFYQVDGNAATNSQFYVTDSTKHFVTGSVYFYAKPNFDSIMPAVSYIKNDMQRLMETLKWK
;
A
#
# COMPACT_ATOMS: atom_id res chain seq x y z
N MET A 1 71.97 -3.32 -29.17
CA MET A 1 70.63 -3.65 -29.67
C MET A 1 69.80 -4.09 -28.47
N GLY A 2 69.08 -3.16 -27.83
CA GLY A 2 68.35 -3.42 -26.57
C GLY A 2 66.86 -3.65 -26.84
N LEU A 3 66.33 -4.78 -26.38
CA LEU A 3 64.94 -5.17 -26.53
C LEU A 3 64.14 -4.67 -25.32
N PHE A 4 63.32 -3.63 -25.52
CA PHE A 4 62.35 -3.14 -24.52
C PHE A 4 61.01 -3.86 -24.72
N LEU A 5 60.61 -4.69 -23.75
CA LEU A 5 59.27 -5.29 -23.68
C LEU A 5 58.38 -4.39 -22.80
N PHE A 6 57.40 -3.72 -23.41
CA PHE A 6 56.34 -3.02 -22.69
C PHE A 6 55.19 -4.00 -22.41
N SER A 7 55.10 -4.47 -21.17
CA SER A 7 53.94 -5.21 -20.66
C SER A 7 52.89 -4.19 -20.18
N SER A 8 51.79 -4.04 -20.94
CA SER A 8 50.64 -3.25 -20.52
C SER A 8 49.65 -4.15 -19.78
N CYS A 9 49.48 -3.92 -18.47
CA CYS A 9 48.38 -4.49 -17.69
C CYS A 9 47.09 -3.77 -18.06
N LYS A 10 46.14 -4.49 -18.69
CA LYS A 10 44.75 -4.05 -18.74
C LYS A 10 44.13 -4.32 -17.38
N GLU A 11 43.97 -3.30 -16.57
CA GLU A 11 43.09 -3.37 -15.41
C GLU A 11 41.65 -3.45 -15.93
N ASP A 12 41.01 -4.60 -15.75
CA ASP A 12 39.57 -4.75 -15.98
C ASP A 12 38.84 -3.83 -15.00
N VAL A 13 38.46 -2.65 -15.49
CA VAL A 13 37.58 -1.72 -14.79
C VAL A 13 36.19 -2.33 -14.73
N PHE A 14 35.93 -3.09 -13.66
CA PHE A 14 34.57 -3.45 -13.30
C PHE A 14 33.74 -2.17 -13.13
N PRO A 15 32.63 -2.00 -13.88
CA PRO A 15 31.78 -0.84 -13.70
C PRO A 15 31.29 -0.81 -12.25
N LYS A 16 31.55 0.31 -11.55
CA LYS A 16 31.02 0.52 -10.19
C LYS A 16 29.50 0.32 -10.23
N PRO A 17 28.92 -0.42 -9.27
CA PRO A 17 27.47 -0.59 -9.22
C PRO A 17 26.80 0.79 -9.19
N ALA A 18 25.76 0.97 -10.01
CA ALA A 18 25.00 2.21 -10.03
C ALA A 18 24.42 2.45 -8.63
N SER A 19 24.85 3.52 -7.98
CA SER A 19 24.29 3.93 -6.69
C SER A 19 22.87 4.44 -6.93
N TYR A 20 21.87 3.61 -6.68
CA TYR A 20 20.50 4.09 -6.55
C TYR A 20 20.40 4.97 -5.30
N LEU A 21 19.74 6.12 -5.43
CA LEU A 21 19.46 7.00 -4.29
C LEU A 21 18.62 6.21 -3.28
N ARG A 22 19.13 6.03 -2.05
CA ARG A 22 18.33 5.42 -0.97
C ARG A 22 17.23 6.41 -0.60
N LEU A 23 15.97 5.99 -0.78
CA LEU A 23 14.82 6.77 -0.33
C LEU A 23 14.62 6.49 1.16
N ASP A 24 15.00 7.45 2.01
CA ASP A 24 14.71 7.41 3.43
C ASP A 24 13.50 8.31 3.73
N TYR A 25 12.49 7.73 4.40
CA TYR A 25 11.28 8.42 4.81
C TYR A 25 11.32 8.69 6.32
N PRO A 26 10.79 9.83 6.80
CA PRO A 26 10.72 10.12 8.22
C PRO A 26 9.79 9.14 8.92
N VAL A 27 10.05 8.86 10.20
CA VAL A 27 9.14 8.06 11.04
C VAL A 27 7.73 8.64 10.98
N ALA A 28 6.75 7.78 10.69
CA ALA A 28 5.35 8.17 10.57
C ALA A 28 4.80 8.67 11.91
N ASN A 29 4.14 9.83 11.89
CA ASN A 29 3.34 10.33 13.00
C ASN A 29 1.88 10.20 12.61
N TYR A 30 1.04 9.74 13.54
CA TYR A 30 -0.36 9.46 13.25
C TYR A 30 -1.29 10.43 13.98
N ALA A 31 -2.33 10.86 13.28
CA ALA A 31 -3.41 11.66 13.83
C ALA A 31 -4.75 10.96 13.58
N ASN A 32 -5.67 11.06 14.55
CA ASN A 32 -7.02 10.54 14.40
C ASN A 32 -7.79 11.41 13.40
N PHE A 33 -8.32 10.78 12.34
CA PHE A 33 -9.23 11.40 11.39
C PHE A 33 -10.66 11.04 11.75
N GLU A 34 -11.48 12.07 11.91
CA GLU A 34 -12.88 11.94 12.25
C GLU A 34 -13.71 12.98 11.49
N ASN A 35 -14.83 12.54 10.91
CA ASN A 35 -15.82 13.39 10.26
C ASN A 35 -17.23 12.82 10.48
N GLU A 36 -18.21 13.22 9.65
CA GLU A 36 -19.61 12.75 9.74
C GLU A 36 -19.83 11.29 9.29
N CYS A 37 -18.81 10.62 8.76
CA CYS A 37 -18.91 9.24 8.29
C CYS A 37 -19.01 8.23 9.44
N PRO A 38 -19.55 7.03 9.20
CA PRO A 38 -19.81 6.02 10.25
C PRO A 38 -18.55 5.29 10.72
N PHE A 39 -17.36 5.84 10.48
CA PHE A 39 -16.10 5.28 10.91
C PHE A 39 -15.05 6.37 11.14
N THR A 40 -14.08 6.06 11.98
CA THR A 40 -12.87 6.86 12.23
C THR A 40 -11.64 5.99 12.07
N PHE A 41 -10.48 6.60 11.82
CA PHE A 41 -9.21 5.89 11.66
C PHE A 41 -8.04 6.82 11.93
N GLU A 42 -6.86 6.27 12.19
CA GLU A 42 -5.63 7.06 12.21
C GLU A 42 -5.00 7.12 10.82
N MET A 43 -4.44 8.28 10.47
CA MET A 43 -3.68 8.47 9.23
C MET A 43 -2.38 9.22 9.50
N ASN A 44 -1.43 9.05 8.60
CA ASN A 44 -0.14 9.74 8.66
C ASN A 44 -0.32 11.26 8.52
N SER A 45 0.32 12.04 9.39
CA SER A 45 0.24 13.50 9.40
C SER A 45 0.83 14.15 8.14
N GLU A 46 1.72 13.47 7.44
CA GLU A 46 2.31 13.94 6.16
C GLU A 46 1.40 13.67 4.96
N ALA A 47 0.31 12.90 5.14
CA ALA A 47 -0.60 12.54 4.09
C ALA A 47 -1.70 13.59 3.90
N ILE A 48 -2.10 13.79 2.65
CA ILE A 48 -3.15 14.74 2.29
C ILE A 48 -4.43 13.95 2.03
N ILE A 49 -5.43 14.13 2.89
CA ILE A 49 -6.75 13.52 2.71
C ILE A 49 -7.70 14.44 1.98
N LYS A 50 -8.46 13.89 1.04
CA LYS A 50 -9.57 14.53 0.37
C LYS A 50 -10.80 13.65 0.47
N GLY A 51 -11.92 14.24 0.91
CA GLY A 51 -13.22 13.58 0.89
C GLY A 51 -13.76 13.44 -0.53
N GLU A 52 -14.30 12.27 -0.82
CA GLU A 52 -15.05 11.96 -2.04
C GLU A 52 -16.52 11.67 -1.66
N LYS A 53 -17.34 11.28 -2.63
CA LYS A 53 -18.75 10.95 -2.39
C LYS A 53 -18.89 9.72 -1.48
N ASP A 54 -20.04 9.63 -0.80
CA ASP A 54 -20.47 8.44 -0.06
C ASP A 54 -19.45 7.94 0.98
N CYS A 55 -18.80 8.85 1.71
CA CYS A 55 -17.75 8.52 2.68
C CYS A 55 -16.54 7.78 2.07
N GLY A 56 -16.28 8.01 0.79
CA GLY A 56 -15.00 7.69 0.16
C GLY A 56 -13.95 8.74 0.46
N PHE A 57 -12.68 8.34 0.44
CA PHE A 57 -11.55 9.24 0.64
C PHE A 57 -10.39 8.91 -0.28
N THR A 58 -9.65 9.93 -0.65
CA THR A 58 -8.36 9.83 -1.33
C THR A 58 -7.29 10.34 -0.39
N ILE A 59 -6.34 9.49 0.00
CA ILE A 59 -5.21 9.84 0.88
C ILE A 59 -3.94 9.81 0.03
N THR A 60 -3.34 10.97 -0.22
CA THR A 60 -2.22 11.13 -1.14
C THR A 60 -0.91 11.35 -0.39
N TYR A 61 0.15 10.72 -0.86
CA TYR A 61 1.52 10.87 -0.39
C TYR A 61 2.41 11.41 -1.54
N PRO A 62 2.48 12.74 -1.74
CA PRO A 62 3.17 13.33 -2.88
C PRO A 62 4.65 12.93 -2.99
N LYS A 63 5.35 12.85 -1.86
CA LYS A 63 6.77 12.46 -1.78
C LYS A 63 7.02 11.00 -2.20
N MET A 64 6.00 10.14 -2.10
CA MET A 64 6.05 8.71 -2.41
C MET A 64 5.36 8.37 -3.73
N LYS A 65 4.70 9.36 -4.38
CA LYS A 65 3.86 9.16 -5.57
C LYS A 65 2.83 8.05 -5.38
N ALA A 66 2.27 7.97 -4.18
CA ALA A 66 1.30 6.95 -3.80
C ALA A 66 -0.03 7.58 -3.41
N THR A 67 -1.11 6.90 -3.74
CA THR A 67 -2.47 7.30 -3.34
C THR A 67 -3.20 6.09 -2.80
N ILE A 68 -3.73 6.21 -1.58
CA ILE A 68 -4.65 5.24 -1.00
C ILE A 68 -6.07 5.70 -1.30
N TYR A 69 -6.87 4.81 -1.86
CA TYR A 69 -8.30 5.00 -2.06
C TYR A 69 -9.06 4.23 -1.00
N LEU A 70 -9.90 4.95 -0.25
CA LEU A 70 -10.85 4.36 0.67
C LEU A 70 -12.26 4.47 0.07
N THR A 71 -12.98 3.36 0.08
CA THR A 71 -14.38 3.32 -0.35
C THR A 71 -15.23 2.73 0.76
N TYR A 72 -16.29 3.44 1.14
CA TYR A 72 -17.29 2.96 2.07
C TYR A 72 -18.52 2.46 1.30
N LYS A 73 -19.10 1.35 1.77
CA LYS A 73 -20.39 0.83 1.30
C LYS A 73 -21.21 0.34 2.50
N PRO A 74 -22.51 0.68 2.56
CA PRO A 74 -23.40 0.07 3.54
C PRO A 74 -23.65 -1.41 3.22
N VAL A 75 -23.78 -2.23 4.26
CA VAL A 75 -24.15 -3.64 4.15
C VAL A 75 -25.67 -3.76 4.26
N ASN A 76 -26.31 -4.18 3.17
CA ASN A 76 -27.76 -4.36 3.06
C ASN A 76 -28.05 -5.75 2.48
N ASN A 77 -27.92 -6.80 3.29
CA ASN A 77 -28.07 -8.21 2.88
C ASN A 77 -27.18 -8.63 1.69
N ASN A 78 -26.10 -7.89 1.43
CA ASN A 78 -25.21 -8.07 0.28
C ASN A 78 -23.75 -8.30 0.70
N ILE A 79 -23.48 -8.64 1.95
CA ILE A 79 -22.11 -8.81 2.49
C ILE A 79 -21.30 -9.81 1.66
N ASN A 80 -21.90 -10.93 1.26
CA ASN A 80 -21.23 -11.94 0.44
C ASN A 80 -20.81 -11.39 -0.94
N THR A 81 -21.62 -10.48 -1.51
CA THR A 81 -21.28 -9.80 -2.76
C THR A 81 -20.12 -8.83 -2.54
N LEU A 82 -20.17 -8.02 -1.48
CA LEU A 82 -19.09 -7.07 -1.15
C LEU A 82 -17.75 -7.78 -0.91
N LEU A 83 -17.76 -8.91 -0.20
CA LEU A 83 -16.58 -9.75 0.03
C LEU A 83 -16.02 -10.30 -1.29
N ARG A 84 -16.89 -10.84 -2.16
CA ARG A 84 -16.49 -11.35 -3.48
C ARG A 84 -15.93 -10.26 -4.37
N ASP A 85 -16.54 -9.07 -4.37
CA ASP A 85 -16.06 -7.93 -5.16
C ASP A 85 -14.67 -7.48 -4.69
N ALA A 86 -14.47 -7.38 -3.36
CA ALA A 86 -13.18 -7.01 -2.79
C ALA A 86 -12.08 -8.04 -3.11
N GLN A 87 -12.41 -9.33 -3.00
CA GLN A 87 -11.50 -10.41 -3.41
C GLN A 87 -11.20 -10.32 -4.91
N LYS A 88 -12.23 -10.24 -5.75
CA LYS A 88 -12.08 -10.19 -7.21
C LYS A 88 -11.18 -9.05 -7.65
N LEU A 89 -11.34 -7.85 -7.11
CA LEU A 89 -10.46 -6.71 -7.39
C LEU A 89 -9.00 -6.98 -6.98
N THR A 90 -8.80 -7.68 -5.87
CA THR A 90 -7.46 -8.10 -5.43
C THR A 90 -6.84 -9.05 -6.46
N TYR A 91 -7.58 -10.05 -6.94
CA TYR A 91 -7.07 -11.08 -7.85
C TYR A 91 -6.96 -10.63 -9.32
N GLU A 92 -7.86 -9.77 -9.82
CA GLU A 92 -7.83 -9.30 -11.21
C GLU A 92 -6.63 -8.39 -11.52
N HIS A 93 -6.08 -7.71 -10.51
CA HIS A 93 -4.86 -6.91 -10.67
C HIS A 93 -3.56 -7.72 -10.52
N VAL A 94 -3.65 -9.04 -10.32
CA VAL A 94 -2.52 -9.95 -10.02
C VAL A 94 -2.15 -10.85 -11.19
N ILE A 95 -2.60 -10.53 -12.41
CA ILE A 95 -2.28 -11.30 -13.64
C ILE A 95 -0.75 -11.45 -13.89
N LYS A 96 0.11 -10.74 -13.14
CA LYS A 96 1.59 -10.81 -13.19
C LYS A 96 2.31 -10.83 -11.84
N ALA A 97 1.63 -11.02 -10.70
CA ALA A 97 2.33 -11.05 -9.41
C ALA A 97 2.75 -12.48 -9.05
N ASP A 98 3.90 -12.58 -8.37
CA ASP A 98 4.53 -13.87 -8.09
C ASP A 98 3.84 -14.58 -6.91
N ASP A 99 3.27 -13.81 -5.96
CA ASP A 99 2.53 -14.33 -4.81
C ASP A 99 1.54 -13.30 -4.22
N ILE A 100 0.45 -13.78 -3.60
CA ILE A 100 -0.48 -12.96 -2.80
C ILE A 100 -0.46 -13.47 -1.37
N LEU A 101 -0.02 -12.62 -0.45
CA LEU A 101 -0.10 -12.89 0.98
C LEU A 101 -1.43 -12.39 1.54
N GLU A 102 -2.24 -13.31 2.03
CA GLU A 102 -3.50 -13.02 2.74
C GLU A 102 -3.28 -12.99 4.25
N GLN A 103 -3.69 -11.91 4.90
CA GLN A 103 -3.56 -11.71 6.35
C GLN A 103 -4.92 -11.39 6.97
N PRO A 104 -5.60 -12.38 7.60
CA PRO A 104 -6.87 -12.15 8.28
C PRO A 104 -6.71 -11.14 9.42
N TYR A 105 -7.62 -10.19 9.51
CA TYR A 105 -7.70 -9.25 10.62
C TYR A 105 -8.98 -9.45 11.41
N LEU A 106 -8.84 -9.77 12.70
CA LEU A 106 -9.95 -10.03 13.60
C LEU A 106 -9.80 -9.19 14.86
N ASN A 107 -10.76 -8.29 15.09
CA ASN A 107 -10.86 -7.53 16.32
C ASN A 107 -12.29 -7.61 16.89
N PRO A 108 -12.61 -8.68 17.65
CA PRO A 108 -13.94 -8.87 18.22
C PRO A 108 -14.35 -7.73 19.17
N SER A 109 -13.39 -7.14 19.90
CA SER A 109 -13.66 -6.08 20.87
C SER A 109 -14.21 -4.81 20.22
N LYS A 110 -13.70 -4.46 19.03
CA LYS A 110 -14.16 -3.31 18.24
C LYS A 110 -15.15 -3.70 17.14
N LYS A 111 -15.48 -4.99 17.02
CA LYS A 111 -16.25 -5.57 15.91
C LYS A 111 -15.69 -5.18 14.54
N VAL A 112 -14.38 -5.26 14.37
CA VAL A 112 -13.72 -5.02 13.07
C VAL A 112 -13.17 -6.34 12.57
N TYR A 113 -13.69 -6.80 11.43
CA TYR A 113 -13.29 -8.05 10.79
C TYR A 113 -12.87 -7.75 9.35
N GLY A 114 -11.80 -8.34 8.88
CA GLY A 114 -11.27 -8.00 7.58
C GLY A 114 -10.19 -8.93 7.08
N MET A 115 -9.63 -8.56 5.95
CA MET A 115 -8.47 -9.20 5.33
C MET A 115 -7.56 -8.11 4.77
N PHE A 116 -6.27 -8.24 5.03
CA PHE A 116 -5.22 -7.48 4.37
C PHE A 116 -4.56 -8.36 3.31
N TYR A 117 -4.33 -7.80 2.14
CA TYR A 117 -3.71 -8.46 0.99
C TYR A 117 -2.44 -7.72 0.65
N GLN A 118 -1.32 -8.44 0.61
CA GLN A 118 -0.06 -7.94 0.06
C GLN A 118 0.22 -8.70 -1.23
N VAL A 119 0.46 -7.97 -2.30
CA VAL A 119 0.81 -8.52 -3.61
C VAL A 119 2.30 -8.31 -3.81
N ASP A 120 3.06 -9.40 -3.90
CA ASP A 120 4.50 -9.37 -4.11
C ASP A 120 4.82 -9.37 -5.61
N GLY A 121 5.77 -8.53 -6.01
CA GLY A 121 6.20 -8.35 -7.40
C GLY A 121 5.92 -6.97 -7.98
N ASN A 122 6.16 -6.79 -9.29
CA ASN A 122 6.10 -5.49 -9.96
C ASN A 122 4.66 -5.06 -10.30
N ALA A 123 3.82 -4.90 -9.27
CA ALA A 123 2.44 -4.45 -9.37
C ALA A 123 2.29 -2.99 -8.91
N ALA A 124 1.50 -2.20 -9.66
CA ALA A 124 1.19 -0.81 -9.29
C ALA A 124 0.30 -0.72 -8.02
N THR A 125 -0.43 -1.79 -7.73
CA THR A 125 -1.22 -2.00 -6.51
C THR A 125 -0.65 -3.20 -5.79
N ASN A 126 0.00 -2.96 -4.66
CA ASN A 126 0.72 -3.98 -3.90
C ASN A 126 0.12 -4.23 -2.51
N SER A 127 -0.86 -3.43 -2.10
CA SER A 127 -1.52 -3.57 -0.80
C SER A 127 -2.99 -3.18 -0.91
N GLN A 128 -3.85 -4.04 -0.39
CA GLN A 128 -5.30 -3.82 -0.36
C GLN A 128 -5.87 -4.39 0.93
N PHE A 129 -7.00 -3.88 1.40
CA PHE A 129 -7.73 -4.51 2.49
C PHE A 129 -9.24 -4.30 2.33
N TYR A 130 -10.00 -5.11 3.05
CA TYR A 130 -11.37 -4.76 3.42
C TYR A 130 -11.58 -4.96 4.91
N VAL A 131 -12.51 -4.19 5.48
CA VAL A 131 -12.99 -4.35 6.85
C VAL A 131 -14.50 -4.15 6.93
N THR A 132 -15.13 -4.85 7.87
CA THR A 132 -16.57 -4.82 8.09
C THR A 132 -16.91 -5.09 9.56
N ASP A 133 -18.06 -4.59 10.00
CA ASP A 133 -18.70 -5.01 11.26
C ASP A 133 -19.61 -6.24 11.08
N SER A 134 -19.60 -6.83 9.87
CA SER A 134 -20.46 -7.92 9.40
C SER A 134 -21.93 -7.58 9.20
N THR A 135 -22.42 -6.40 9.63
CA THR A 135 -23.86 -6.12 9.67
C THR A 135 -24.30 -4.86 8.95
N LYS A 136 -23.50 -3.78 8.98
CA LYS A 136 -23.90 -2.45 8.48
C LYS A 136 -22.83 -1.76 7.65
N HIS A 137 -21.55 -2.01 7.95
CA HIS A 137 -20.46 -1.21 7.41
C HIS A 137 -19.46 -2.08 6.67
N PHE A 138 -19.04 -1.61 5.51
CA PHE A 138 -17.99 -2.23 4.71
C PHE A 138 -17.08 -1.14 4.16
N VAL A 139 -15.78 -1.26 4.41
CA VAL A 139 -14.76 -0.32 3.92
C VAL A 139 -13.70 -1.13 3.18
N THR A 140 -13.29 -0.65 2.01
CA THR A 140 -12.15 -1.17 1.27
C THR A 140 -11.07 -0.12 1.14
N GLY A 141 -9.81 -0.53 1.24
CA GLY A 141 -8.65 0.32 0.98
C GLY A 141 -7.73 -0.28 -0.07
N SER A 142 -7.26 0.50 -1.02
CA SER A 142 -6.26 0.06 -2.01
C SER A 142 -5.25 1.17 -2.31
N VAL A 143 -3.98 0.81 -2.49
CA VAL A 143 -2.94 1.76 -2.88
C VAL A 143 -2.62 1.67 -4.37
N TYR A 144 -2.37 2.81 -5.00
CA TYR A 144 -1.79 2.92 -6.33
C TYR A 144 -0.52 3.76 -6.29
N PHE A 145 0.55 3.25 -6.91
CA PHE A 145 1.81 3.97 -7.12
C PHE A 145 1.89 4.53 -8.55
N TYR A 146 2.08 5.85 -8.67
CA TYR A 146 2.19 6.59 -9.94
C TYR A 146 3.65 6.81 -10.36
N ALA A 147 4.49 5.80 -10.18
CA ALA A 147 5.89 5.82 -10.60
C ALA A 147 6.11 4.85 -11.77
N LYS A 148 7.10 5.11 -12.64
CA LYS A 148 7.51 4.11 -13.64
C LYS A 148 7.94 2.83 -12.92
N PRO A 149 7.55 1.64 -13.42
CA PRO A 149 7.69 0.36 -12.74
C PRO A 149 9.15 -0.11 -12.72
N ASN A 150 9.97 0.54 -11.89
CA ASN A 150 11.18 -0.06 -11.36
C ASN A 150 10.93 -0.31 -9.87
N PHE A 151 10.52 -1.54 -9.56
CA PHE A 151 10.08 -1.96 -8.23
C PHE A 151 11.16 -1.70 -7.16
N ASP A 152 12.41 -2.01 -7.49
CA ASP A 152 13.55 -1.83 -6.57
C ASP A 152 13.73 -0.37 -6.15
N SER A 153 13.43 0.58 -7.05
CA SER A 153 13.54 2.01 -6.77
C SER A 153 12.41 2.56 -5.89
N ILE A 154 11.28 1.85 -5.76
CA ILE A 154 10.13 2.30 -4.97
C ILE A 154 9.92 1.48 -3.71
N MET A 155 10.70 0.42 -3.48
CA MET A 155 10.54 -0.49 -2.36
C MET A 155 10.45 0.19 -0.98
N PRO A 156 11.25 1.24 -0.66
CA PRO A 156 11.07 1.97 0.59
C PRO A 156 9.69 2.65 0.71
N ALA A 157 9.16 3.18 -0.39
CA ALA A 157 7.84 3.82 -0.43
C ALA A 157 6.73 2.79 -0.29
N VAL A 158 6.89 1.64 -0.96
CA VAL A 158 6.00 0.48 -0.84
C VAL A 158 5.90 0.03 0.61
N SER A 159 7.03 -0.19 1.27
CA SER A 159 7.04 -0.63 2.67
C SER A 159 6.43 0.42 3.60
N TYR A 160 6.69 1.70 3.35
CA TYR A 160 6.16 2.79 4.16
C TYR A 160 4.63 2.85 4.08
N ILE A 161 4.09 2.89 2.86
CA ILE A 161 2.65 2.99 2.65
C ILE A 161 1.93 1.72 3.10
N LYS A 162 2.56 0.55 2.96
CA LYS A 162 2.01 -0.70 3.51
C LYS A 162 1.77 -0.60 5.01
N ASN A 163 2.77 -0.11 5.76
CA ASN A 163 2.65 0.06 7.21
C ASN A 163 1.55 1.06 7.55
N ASP A 164 1.43 2.17 6.80
CA ASP A 164 0.37 3.15 6.97
C ASP A 164 -1.03 2.57 6.68
N MET A 165 -1.16 1.73 5.64
CA MET A 165 -2.42 1.03 5.35
C MET A 165 -2.80 0.03 6.45
N GLN A 166 -1.83 -0.72 6.99
CA GLN A 166 -2.06 -1.62 8.13
C GLN A 166 -2.52 -0.82 9.35
N ARG A 167 -1.82 0.27 9.68
CA ARG A 167 -2.19 1.15 10.80
C ARG A 167 -3.61 1.69 10.63
N LEU A 168 -3.96 2.16 9.44
CA LEU A 168 -5.29 2.67 9.12
C LEU A 168 -6.37 1.59 9.37
N MET A 169 -6.14 0.37 8.87
CA MET A 169 -7.03 -0.77 9.06
C MET A 169 -7.19 -1.14 10.54
N GLU A 170 -6.10 -1.20 11.30
CA GLU A 170 -6.08 -1.62 12.70
C GLU A 170 -6.72 -0.60 13.65
N THR A 171 -6.57 0.68 13.31
CA THR A 171 -7.09 1.80 14.10
C THR A 171 -8.53 2.15 13.77
N LEU A 172 -9.08 1.57 12.69
CA LEU A 172 -10.45 1.80 12.28
C LEU A 172 -11.44 1.46 13.41
N LYS A 173 -12.40 2.34 13.63
CA LYS A 173 -13.49 2.19 14.60
C LYS A 173 -14.81 2.58 13.94
N TRP A 174 -15.85 1.78 14.17
CA TRP A 174 -17.21 2.10 13.78
C TRP A 174 -17.84 3.08 14.78
N LYS A 175 -18.74 3.93 14.30
CA LYS A 175 -19.56 4.83 15.13
C LYS A 175 -20.92 4.23 15.48
#